data_AF-A0A916HQW7-F1
#
_entry.id   AF-A0A916HQW7-F1
#
_cell.length_a   1.000
_cell.length_b   1.000
_cell.length_c   1.000
_cell.angle_alpha   90.00
_cell.angle_beta   90.00
_cell.angle_gamma   90.00
#
_symmetry.space_group_name_H-M   'P 1'
#
loop_
_entity.id
_entity.type
_entity.pdbx_description
1 polymer ?
#
loop_
_entity_poly.entity_id
_entity_poly.type
_entity_poly.pdbx_seq_one_letter_code
_entity_poly.pdbx_strand_id
1 'polypeptide(L)' 'MDNEQLSLPNYTIPEDMRDVVAVTTLDRLYNWGRRSSLWPLTFGLACCAIEMIAAQMARYDMARFG' A
#
# COMPACT_ATOMS: atom_id res chain seq x y z
N MET A 1 -8.27 -22.64 -1.24
CA MET A 1 -7.88 -22.01 0.05
C MET A 1 -8.67 -20.74 0.11
N ASP A 2 -9.72 -20.79 0.89
CA ASP A 2 -10.87 -19.91 0.72
C ASP A 2 -10.60 -18.66 1.56
N ASN A 3 -10.65 -17.48 0.92
CA ASN A 3 -10.27 -16.18 1.50
C ASN A 3 -11.12 -15.75 2.71
N GLU A 4 -12.11 -16.55 3.10
CA GLU A 4 -13.08 -16.28 4.15
C GLU A 4 -12.50 -16.45 5.57
N GLN A 5 -11.42 -17.22 5.73
CA GLN A 5 -10.81 -17.50 7.05
C GLN A 5 -9.80 -16.43 7.53
N LEU A 6 -9.32 -15.54 6.65
CA LEU A 6 -8.38 -14.46 7.03
C LEU A 6 -9.10 -13.19 7.52
N SER A 7 -10.44 -13.13 7.40
CA SER A 7 -11.22 -11.91 7.63
C SER A 7 -11.88 -11.82 9.01
N LEU A 8 -11.86 -12.91 9.80
CA LEU A 8 -12.58 -12.95 11.07
C LEU A 8 -11.63 -12.72 12.26
N PRO A 9 -11.72 -11.60 13.00
CA PRO A 9 -11.23 -11.57 14.37
C PRO A 9 -12.01 -12.61 15.17
N ASN A 10 -11.36 -13.31 16.11
CA ASN A 10 -11.94 -14.37 16.97
C ASN A 10 -13.01 -13.81 17.95
N TYR A 11 -14.07 -13.18 17.45
CA TYR A 11 -15.17 -12.57 18.18
C TYR A 11 -16.40 -12.43 17.25
N THR A 12 -17.60 -12.56 17.80
CA THR A 12 -18.87 -12.50 17.06
C THR A 12 -19.30 -11.05 16.79
N ILE A 13 -19.13 -10.59 15.56
CA ILE A 13 -19.57 -9.26 15.11
C ILE A 13 -21.12 -9.21 15.08
N PRO A 14 -21.76 -8.17 15.65
CA PRO A 14 -23.20 -7.94 15.52
C PRO A 14 -23.58 -7.82 14.04
N GLU A 15 -24.74 -8.35 13.65
CA GLU A 15 -25.16 -8.42 12.24
C GLU A 15 -25.15 -7.05 11.56
N ASP A 16 -25.55 -6.00 12.30
CA ASP A 16 -25.61 -4.61 11.84
C ASP A 16 -24.26 -4.01 11.43
N MET A 17 -23.14 -4.58 11.88
CA MET A 17 -21.79 -4.05 11.62
C MET A 17 -20.94 -4.96 10.73
N ARG A 18 -21.47 -6.10 10.25
CA ARG A 18 -20.72 -7.04 9.39
C ARG A 18 -20.24 -6.36 8.11
N ASP A 19 -21.10 -5.56 7.49
CA ASP A 19 -20.78 -4.85 6.27
C ASP A 19 -19.69 -3.79 6.50
N VAL A 20 -19.75 -3.06 7.62
CA VAL A 20 -18.75 -2.05 7.96
C VAL A 20 -17.37 -2.68 8.18
N VAL A 21 -17.32 -3.80 8.91
CA VAL A 21 -16.05 -4.53 9.14
C VAL A 21 -15.49 -5.05 7.81
N ALA A 22 -16.33 -5.62 6.94
CA ALA A 22 -15.92 -6.06 5.62
C ALA A 22 -15.33 -4.92 4.78
N VAL A 23 -15.97 -3.75 4.74
CA VAL A 23 -15.47 -2.56 4.02
C VAL A 23 -14.10 -2.13 4.57
N THR A 24 -13.88 -2.13 5.89
CA THR A 24 -12.57 -1.73 6.45
C THR A 24 -11.43 -2.67 6.10
N THR A 25 -11.68 -3.98 6.03
CA THR A 25 -10.65 -4.94 5.60
C THR A 25 -10.30 -4.76 4.12
N LEU A 26 -11.29 -4.43 3.31
CA LEU A 26 -11.14 -4.19 1.88
C LEU A 26 -10.41 -2.86 1.62
N ASP A 27 -10.74 -1.81 2.37
CA ASP A 27 -10.03 -0.53 2.35
C ASP A 27 -8.55 -0.70 2.74
N ARG A 28 -8.26 -1.51 3.76
CA ARG A 28 -6.88 -1.83 4.16
C ARG A 28 -6.10 -2.51 3.04
N LEU A 29 -6.69 -3.50 2.36
CA LEU A 29 -6.04 -4.17 1.24
C LEU A 29 -5.83 -3.22 0.05
N TYR A 30 -6.84 -2.41 -0.26
CA TYR A 30 -6.79 -1.44 -1.35
C TYR A 30 -5.69 -0.39 -1.14
N ASN A 31 -5.63 0.20 0.06
CA ASN A 31 -4.61 1.18 0.42
C ASN A 31 -3.20 0.56 0.53
N TRP A 32 -3.09 -0.71 0.92
CA TRP A 32 -1.84 -1.45 0.86
C TRP A 32 -1.34 -1.59 -0.59
N GLY A 33 -2.23 -1.92 -1.53
CA GLY A 33 -1.90 -1.97 -2.96
C GLY A 33 -1.36 -0.64 -3.48
N ARG A 34 -2.05 0.48 -3.20
CA ARG A 34 -1.61 1.81 -3.65
C ARG A 34 -0.25 2.25 -3.10
N ARG A 35 0.07 1.86 -1.86
CA ARG A 35 1.34 2.22 -1.22
C ARG A 35 2.50 1.32 -1.65
N SER A 36 2.22 0.11 -2.12
CA SER A 36 3.23 -0.90 -2.50
C SER A 36 3.59 -0.90 -3.99
N SER A 37 3.09 0.08 -4.77
CA SER A 37 3.42 0.26 -6.18
C SER A 37 3.40 1.76 -6.54
N LEU A 38 4.36 2.51 -6.04
CA LEU A 38 4.48 3.94 -6.27
C LEU A 38 5.31 4.19 -7.53
N TRP A 39 4.70 4.84 -8.53
CA TRP A 39 5.37 5.19 -9.78
C TRP A 39 5.61 6.70 -9.81
N PRO A 40 6.70 7.20 -9.19
CA PRO A 40 6.98 8.62 -9.12
C PRO A 40 7.41 9.15 -10.49
N LEU A 41 6.85 10.29 -10.89
CA LEU A 41 7.34 11.05 -12.04
C LEU A 41 8.61 11.82 -11.63
N THR A 42 9.75 11.49 -12.23
CA THR A 42 11.01 12.19 -11.96
C THR A 42 11.05 13.52 -12.71
N PHE A 43 10.71 14.62 -12.02
CA PHE A 43 10.77 15.98 -12.58
C PHE A 43 11.82 16.83 -11.85
N GLY A 44 12.85 17.28 -12.56
CA GLY A 44 14.00 17.98 -11.99
C GLY A 44 14.15 19.40 -12.51
N LEU A 45 13.92 20.41 -11.65
CA LEU A 45 14.08 21.83 -12.00
C LEU A 45 15.42 22.44 -11.55
N ALA A 46 16.08 21.83 -10.56
CA ALA A 46 17.29 22.36 -9.92
C ALA A 46 18.14 21.21 -9.35
N CYS A 47 19.02 21.50 -8.38
CA CYS A 47 19.90 20.52 -7.76
C CYS A 47 19.17 19.34 -7.07
N CYS A 48 17.92 19.50 -6.61
CA CYS A 48 17.16 18.36 -6.07
C CYS A 48 16.99 17.22 -7.08
N ALA A 49 17.11 17.50 -8.38
CA ALA A 49 17.08 16.50 -9.43
C ALA A 49 18.20 15.45 -9.28
N ILE A 50 19.42 15.86 -8.91
CA ILE A 50 20.54 14.93 -8.75
C ILE A 50 20.36 14.05 -7.53
N GLU A 51 19.72 14.56 -6.47
CA GLU A 51 19.39 13.78 -5.28
C GLU A 51 18.31 12.73 -5.58
N MET A 52 17.27 13.10 -6.35
CA MET A 52 16.25 12.14 -6.78
C MET A 52 16.83 11.04 -7.68
N ILE A 53 17.72 11.38 -8.61
CA ILE A 53 18.39 10.39 -9.48
C ILE A 53 19.23 9.44 -8.64
N ALA A 54 19.99 9.95 -7.66
CA ALA A 54 20.80 9.13 -6.76
C ALA A 54 19.93 8.21 -5.87
N ALA A 55 18.74 8.66 -5.47
CA ALA A 55 17.74 7.89 -4.73
C ALA A 55 17.03 6.81 -5.58
N GLN A 56 17.29 6.76 -6.88
CA GLN A 56 16.82 5.74 -7.81
C GLN A 56 17.90 4.74 -8.24
N MET A 57 19.17 5.03 -7.95
CA MET A 57 20.33 4.23 -8.38
C MET A 57 20.59 3.02 -7.46
N ALA A 58 21.46 2.11 -7.88
CA ALA A 58 21.75 0.85 -7.17
C ALA A 58 22.10 0.99 -5.66
N ARG A 59 22.65 2.14 -5.23
CA ARG A 59 22.92 2.40 -3.80
C ARG A 59 21.64 2.58 -2.98
N TYR A 60 20.67 3.29 -3.55
CA TYR A 60 19.40 3.61 -2.94
C TYR A 60 18.34 3.26 -3.98
N ASP A 61 17.95 2.00 -4.00
CA ASP A 61 17.02 1.48 -5.00
C ASP A 61 15.57 1.73 -4.56
N MET A 62 14.94 2.76 -5.11
CA MET A 62 13.54 3.05 -4.82
C MET A 62 12.58 1.99 -5.39
N ALA A 63 12.96 1.24 -6.43
CA ALA A 63 12.10 0.22 -7.05
C ALA A 63 11.80 -0.94 -6.09
N ARG A 64 12.56 -1.05 -5.00
CA ARG A 64 12.34 -2.01 -3.91
C ARG A 64 11.07 -1.74 -3.10
N PHE A 65 10.58 -0.50 -3.09
CA PHE A 65 9.33 -0.14 -2.42
C PHE A 65 8.09 -0.35 -3.31
N GLY A 66 8.34 -0.75 -4.57
CA GLY A 66 7.33 -0.96 -5.61
C GLY A 66 7.06 0.29 -6.41
#